data_AF-A0A920T4W2-F1
#
_entry.id   AF-A0A920T4W2-F1
#
_cell.length_a   1.000
_cell.length_b   1.000
_cell.length_c   1.000
_cell.angle_alpha   90.00
_cell.angle_beta   90.00
_cell.angle_gamma   90.00
#
_symmetry.space_group_name_H-M   'P 1'
#
loop_
_entity.id
_entity.type
_entity.pdbx_description
1 polymer ?
#
loop_
_entity_poly.entity_id
_entity_poly.type
_entity_poly.pdbx_seq_one_letter_code
_entity_poly.pdbx_strand_id
1 'polypeptide(L)'
;MVPSLNYIKTSNDNWPDSQAKRHHKKFINKFWKQVNVEEQKPITDLRPQNRSNLQTRDITWDIPSVSHLLKRTVTGPNIEEINAFINNGMETSIQGLLADQELPSPPGAWVNEELPDWNSLSSDERQAIIQAYYNRMRVFQKWWAKRIMNGGLNITEVMTLFWHSYFASAYSKVFLSSGDVPTE
;
A
#
# COMPACT_ATOMS: atom_id res chain seq x y z
N MET A 1 -12.11 -34.92 0.43
CA MET A 1 -13.24 -34.03 0.05
C MET A 1 -12.77 -32.60 0.31
N VAL A 2 -12.44 -31.84 -0.73
CA VAL A 2 -11.93 -30.47 -0.57
C VAL A 2 -13.13 -29.56 -0.28
N PRO A 3 -13.13 -28.75 0.80
CA PRO A 3 -14.24 -27.84 1.08
C PRO A 3 -14.36 -26.82 -0.07
N SER A 4 -15.55 -26.71 -0.65
CA SER A 4 -15.84 -25.65 -1.63
C SER A 4 -15.70 -24.30 -0.94
N LEU A 5 -14.77 -23.47 -1.43
CA LEU A 5 -14.68 -22.07 -1.03
C LEU A 5 -16.04 -21.41 -1.30
N ASN A 6 -16.74 -21.01 -0.24
CA ASN A 6 -17.94 -20.20 -0.35
C ASN A 6 -17.55 -18.87 -1.00
N TYR A 7 -17.97 -18.67 -2.25
CA TYR A 7 -17.93 -17.35 -2.88
C TYR A 7 -18.78 -16.41 -2.01
N ILE A 8 -18.15 -15.39 -1.43
CA ILE A 8 -18.86 -14.30 -0.78
C ILE A 8 -19.73 -13.66 -1.86
N LYS A 9 -21.05 -13.86 -1.81
CA LYS A 9 -21.99 -13.16 -2.69
C LYS A 9 -21.96 -11.69 -2.29
N THR A 10 -21.34 -10.85 -3.11
CA THR A 10 -21.39 -9.39 -2.99
C THR A 10 -22.75 -8.85 -3.46
N SER A 11 -23.86 -9.43 -2.96
CA SER A 11 -25.22 -8.98 -3.24
C SER A 11 -25.69 -8.05 -2.13
N ASN A 12 -24.95 -6.96 -1.91
CA ASN A 12 -25.49 -5.82 -1.17
C ASN A 12 -26.06 -4.86 -2.22
N ASP A 13 -27.23 -4.25 -1.97
CA ASP A 13 -27.97 -3.43 -2.96
C ASP A 13 -27.16 -2.21 -3.47
N ASN A 14 -26.08 -1.85 -2.77
CA ASN A 14 -25.18 -0.75 -3.11
C ASN A 14 -24.03 -1.16 -4.07
N TRP A 15 -24.01 -2.41 -4.54
CA TRP A 15 -22.95 -2.92 -5.42
C TRP A 15 -23.17 -2.49 -6.89
N PRO A 16 -22.11 -2.12 -7.65
CA PRO A 16 -22.24 -1.64 -9.02
C PRO A 16 -22.98 -2.63 -9.94
N ASP A 17 -23.97 -2.12 -10.67
CA ASP A 17 -24.73 -2.87 -11.67
C ASP A 17 -23.83 -3.39 -12.82
N SER A 18 -24.30 -4.41 -13.54
CA SER A 18 -23.63 -5.09 -14.65
C SER A 18 -23.11 -4.12 -15.72
N GLN A 19 -23.83 -3.02 -15.98
CA GLN A 19 -23.36 -2.00 -16.90
C GLN A 19 -22.15 -1.24 -16.35
N ALA A 20 -22.19 -0.80 -15.09
CA ALA A 20 -21.06 -0.12 -14.45
C ALA A 20 -19.81 -1.00 -14.50
N LYS A 21 -19.94 -2.30 -14.16
CA LYS A 21 -18.86 -3.30 -14.27
C LYS A 21 -18.23 -3.35 -15.67
N ARG A 22 -19.07 -3.32 -16.71
CA ARG A 22 -18.61 -3.32 -18.10
C ARG A 22 -17.82 -2.06 -18.44
N HIS A 23 -18.29 -0.88 -18.01
CA HIS A 23 -17.58 0.38 -18.23
C HIS A 23 -16.22 0.36 -17.53
N HIS A 24 -16.16 0.04 -16.24
CA HIS A 24 -14.90 -0.08 -15.52
C HIS A 24 -13.93 -1.08 -16.17
N LYS A 25 -14.39 -2.27 -16.59
CA LYS A 25 -13.55 -3.24 -17.31
C LYS A 25 -12.99 -2.67 -18.61
N LYS A 26 -13.82 -1.98 -19.41
CA LYS A 26 -13.37 -1.31 -20.64
C LYS A 26 -12.29 -0.26 -20.34
N PHE A 27 -12.47 0.51 -19.28
CA PHE A 27 -11.50 1.53 -18.86
C PHE A 27 -10.20 0.95 -18.32
N ILE A 28 -10.25 -0.08 -17.47
CA ILE A 28 -9.06 -0.81 -17.01
C ILE A 28 -8.28 -1.33 -18.23
N ASN A 29 -8.92 -2.01 -19.17
CA ASN A 29 -8.23 -2.51 -20.37
C ASN A 29 -7.63 -1.41 -21.26
N LYS A 30 -8.24 -0.21 -21.27
CA LYS A 30 -7.75 0.93 -22.04
C LYS A 30 -6.48 1.53 -21.44
N PHE A 31 -6.41 1.68 -20.13
CA PHE A 31 -5.34 2.40 -19.45
C PHE A 31 -4.32 1.52 -18.72
N TRP A 32 -4.71 0.29 -18.40
CA TRP A 32 -3.91 -0.73 -17.74
C TRP A 32 -3.87 -1.97 -18.63
N LYS A 33 -3.17 -1.86 -19.76
CA LYS A 33 -2.71 -3.07 -20.45
C LYS A 33 -1.78 -3.77 -19.46
N GLN A 34 -2.07 -5.01 -19.09
CA GLN A 34 -1.09 -5.80 -18.36
C GLN A 34 0.19 -5.74 -19.20
N VAL A 35 1.22 -5.09 -18.66
CA VAL A 35 2.57 -5.32 -19.15
C VAL A 35 2.73 -6.83 -18.98
N ASN A 36 3.05 -7.54 -20.06
CA ASN A 36 3.51 -8.91 -19.95
C ASN A 36 4.73 -8.83 -19.04
N VAL A 37 4.53 -9.03 -17.74
CA VAL A 37 5.61 -9.30 -16.82
C VAL A 37 6.15 -10.59 -17.38
N GLU A 38 7.30 -10.53 -18.06
CA GLU A 38 8.01 -11.73 -18.47
C GLU A 38 7.94 -12.69 -17.28
N GLU A 39 7.37 -13.87 -17.49
CA GLU A 39 7.30 -14.89 -16.45
C GLU A 39 8.71 -14.98 -15.89
N GLN A 40 8.91 -14.50 -14.66
CA GLN A 40 10.21 -14.59 -14.05
C GLN A 40 10.47 -16.08 -13.92
N LYS A 41 11.35 -16.59 -14.77
CA LYS A 41 11.76 -17.99 -14.69
C LYS A 41 12.19 -18.20 -13.24
N PRO A 42 11.66 -19.23 -12.57
CA PRO A 42 12.04 -19.50 -11.19
C PRO A 42 13.56 -19.50 -11.14
N ILE A 43 14.13 -18.77 -10.18
CA ILE A 43 15.58 -18.73 -10.00
C ILE A 43 15.98 -20.16 -9.62
N THR A 44 16.41 -20.96 -10.60
CA THR A 44 16.75 -22.38 -10.43
C THR A 44 18.08 -22.55 -9.70
N ASP A 45 18.90 -21.50 -9.68
CA ASP A 45 20.25 -21.51 -9.09
C ASP A 45 20.29 -20.91 -7.68
N LEU A 46 19.15 -20.84 -6.99
CA LEU A 46 19.13 -20.54 -5.56
C LEU A 46 19.78 -21.69 -4.80
N ARG A 47 21.11 -21.68 -4.69
CA ARG A 47 21.79 -22.41 -3.63
C ARG A 47 21.24 -21.85 -2.31
N PRO A 48 20.54 -22.65 -1.48
CA PRO A 48 20.18 -22.20 -0.16
C PRO A 48 21.48 -21.85 0.56
N GLN A 49 21.73 -20.55 0.73
CA GLN A 49 22.75 -20.07 1.63
C GLN A 49 22.26 -20.49 3.01
N ASN A 50 22.76 -21.64 3.47
CA ASN A 50 22.51 -22.16 4.80
C ASN A 50 23.12 -21.17 5.81
N ARG A 51 22.39 -20.09 6.12
CA ARG A 51 22.73 -19.16 7.20
C ARG A 51 22.32 -19.80 8.51
N SER A 52 22.90 -20.95 8.83
CA SER A 52 22.92 -21.51 10.17
C SER A 52 23.98 -20.76 10.98
N ASN A 53 23.70 -19.49 11.28
CA ASN A 53 24.44 -18.77 12.30
C ASN A 53 23.44 -17.96 13.11
N LEU A 54 22.82 -18.64 14.07
CA LEU A 54 22.34 -18.02 15.32
C LEU A 54 23.56 -17.61 16.18
N GLN A 55 24.54 -16.95 15.56
CA GLN A 55 25.55 -16.22 16.29
C GLN A 55 24.81 -15.01 16.84
N THR A 56 24.72 -14.90 18.17
CA THR A 56 24.50 -13.62 18.84
C THR A 56 25.50 -12.65 18.25
N ARG A 57 25.04 -11.84 17.31
CA ARG A 57 25.87 -10.79 16.73
C ARG A 57 25.96 -9.74 17.82
N ASP A 58 27.13 -9.58 18.42
CA ASP A 58 27.45 -8.35 19.15
C ASP A 58 27.45 -7.22 18.12
N ILE A 59 26.29 -6.57 17.96
CA ILE A 59 26.13 -5.45 17.04
C ILE A 59 26.69 -4.22 17.74
N THR A 60 27.84 -3.76 17.28
CA THR A 60 28.40 -2.47 17.67
C THR A 60 27.55 -1.34 17.08
N TRP A 61 27.18 -0.34 17.89
CA TRP A 61 26.39 0.82 17.42
C TRP A 61 27.28 1.83 16.67
N ASP A 62 27.70 1.45 15.46
CA ASP A 62 28.60 2.21 14.61
C ASP A 62 27.91 2.72 13.33
N ILE A 63 28.59 3.61 12.58
CA ILE A 63 28.06 4.22 11.36
C ILE A 63 27.56 3.16 10.35
N PRO A 64 28.30 2.07 10.06
CA PRO A 64 27.81 0.98 9.22
C PRO A 64 26.50 0.36 9.70
N SER A 65 26.39 0.04 11.00
CA SER A 65 25.20 -0.60 11.56
C SER A 65 23.99 0.33 11.54
N VAL A 66 24.17 1.59 11.91
CA VAL A 66 23.11 2.61 11.85
C VAL A 66 22.69 2.91 10.41
N SER A 67 23.65 3.04 9.48
CA SER A 67 23.36 3.22 8.06
C SER A 67 22.57 2.04 7.51
N HIS A 68 22.93 0.81 7.91
CA HIS A 68 22.18 -0.38 7.50
C HIS A 68 20.75 -0.38 8.05
N LEU A 69 20.58 -0.08 9.33
CA LEU A 69 19.28 0.02 9.97
C LEU A 69 18.39 1.04 9.25
N LEU A 70 18.89 2.26 9.08
CA LEU A 70 18.12 3.35 8.46
C LEU A 70 17.76 3.02 7.00
N LYS A 71 18.68 2.46 6.21
CA LYS A 71 18.37 2.01 4.83
C LYS A 71 17.27 0.96 4.74
N ARG A 72 17.00 0.23 5.83
CA ARG A 72 15.96 -0.80 5.91
C ARG A 72 14.65 -0.32 6.50
N THR A 73 14.65 0.82 7.17
CA THR A 73 13.52 1.27 7.99
C THR A 73 12.97 2.61 7.56
N VAL A 74 13.77 3.48 6.95
CA VAL A 74 13.33 4.82 6.53
C VAL A 74 13.59 5.05 5.05
N THR A 75 12.85 5.99 4.45
CA THR A 75 13.02 6.36 3.04
C THR A 75 14.08 7.45 2.92
N GLY A 76 15.25 7.11 2.40
CA GLY A 76 16.28 8.09 2.02
C GLY A 76 17.00 8.78 3.20
N PRO A 77 17.67 8.04 4.09
CA PRO A 77 18.36 8.63 5.23
C PRO A 77 19.54 9.51 4.80
N ASN A 78 19.72 10.65 5.47
CA ASN A 78 20.85 11.56 5.31
C ASN A 78 22.00 11.24 6.30
N ILE A 79 23.22 11.68 5.98
CA ILE A 79 24.40 11.50 6.84
C ILE A 79 24.26 12.19 8.20
N GLU A 80 23.57 13.33 8.24
CA GLU A 80 23.29 14.06 9.49
C GLU A 80 22.40 13.24 10.43
N GLU A 81 21.40 12.55 9.87
CA GLU A 81 20.49 11.69 10.63
C GLU A 81 21.21 10.44 11.14
N ILE A 82 22.12 9.87 10.34
CA ILE A 82 22.99 8.77 10.77
C ILE A 82 23.84 9.20 11.97
N ASN A 83 24.46 10.38 11.90
CA ASN A 83 25.27 10.90 13.01
C ASN A 83 24.41 11.19 14.26
N ALA A 84 23.19 11.69 14.08
CA ALA A 84 22.25 11.91 15.18
C ALA A 84 21.90 10.58 15.88
N PHE A 85 21.65 9.50 15.12
CA PHE A 85 21.38 8.17 15.67
C PHE A 85 22.57 7.60 16.45
N ILE A 86 23.80 7.86 15.98
CA ILE A 86 25.01 7.47 16.72
C ILE A 86 25.09 8.23 18.05
N ASN A 87 24.88 9.54 18.03
CA ASN A 87 24.98 10.39 19.23
C ASN A 87 23.87 10.12 20.25
N ASN A 88 22.65 9.81 19.79
CA ASN A 88 21.51 9.51 20.66
C ASN A 88 21.60 8.13 21.33
N GLY A 89 22.48 7.25 20.84
CA GLY A 89 22.59 5.87 21.26
C GLY A 89 21.49 4.98 20.71
N MET A 90 21.67 3.66 20.87
CA MET A 90 20.81 2.64 20.28
C MET A 90 19.37 2.70 20.78
N GLU A 91 19.18 2.71 22.10
CA GLU A 91 17.86 2.64 22.73
C GLU A 91 16.95 3.81 22.31
N THR A 92 17.43 5.04 22.51
CA THR A 92 16.72 6.28 22.13
C THR A 92 16.38 6.31 20.64
N SER A 93 17.33 5.89 19.80
CA SER A 93 17.14 5.88 18.34
C SER A 93 16.08 4.88 17.89
N ILE A 94 16.08 3.67 18.48
CA ILE A 94 15.08 2.65 18.18
C ILE A 94 13.70 3.10 18.69
N GLN A 95 13.63 3.65 19.90
CA GLN A 95 12.38 4.15 20.44
C GLN A 95 11.78 5.27 19.57
N GLY A 96 12.60 6.21 19.09
CA GLY A 96 12.16 7.24 18.14
C GLY A 96 11.70 6.69 16.80
N LEU A 97 12.42 5.68 16.27
CA LEU A 97 12.08 5.03 15.00
C LEU A 97 10.74 4.28 15.05
N LEU A 98 10.40 3.74 16.23
CA LEU A 98 9.17 2.99 16.50
C LEU A 98 8.08 3.84 17.15
N ALA A 99 8.30 5.14 17.33
CA ALA A 99 7.32 6.03 17.92
C ALA A 99 6.07 6.11 17.03
N ASP A 100 4.91 6.27 17.68
CA ASP A 100 3.65 6.48 16.98
C ASP A 100 3.71 7.76 16.15
N GLN A 101 3.15 7.71 14.94
CA GLN A 101 2.98 8.87 14.08
C GLN A 101 1.51 9.29 14.02
N GLU A 102 1.29 10.58 13.86
CA GLU A 102 -0.04 11.09 13.59
C GLU A 102 -0.62 10.52 12.30
N LEU A 103 -1.93 10.27 12.34
CA LEU A 103 -2.67 9.81 11.17
C LEU A 103 -2.61 10.88 10.07
N PRO A 104 -2.37 10.48 8.81
CA PRO A 104 -2.36 11.45 7.73
C PRO A 104 -3.72 12.09 7.54
N SER A 105 -3.73 13.35 7.10
CA SER A 105 -4.93 13.96 6.54
C SER A 105 -5.37 13.21 5.28
N PRO A 106 -6.69 13.05 5.05
CA PRO A 106 -7.20 12.30 3.91
C PRO A 106 -6.78 12.95 2.57
N PRO A 107 -6.58 12.16 1.50
CA PRO A 107 -6.21 12.63 0.16
C PRO A 107 -7.27 13.52 -0.52
N GLY A 108 -8.48 13.56 0.01
CA GLY A 108 -9.53 14.49 -0.39
C GLY A 108 -10.85 14.21 0.34
N ALA A 109 -11.80 15.15 0.24
CA ALA A 109 -13.12 15.00 0.86
C ALA A 109 -13.87 13.75 0.36
N TRP A 110 -13.56 13.31 -0.86
CA TRP A 110 -14.16 12.15 -1.52
C TRP A 110 -13.95 10.81 -0.81
N VAL A 111 -13.04 10.74 0.17
CA VAL A 111 -12.80 9.53 0.97
C VAL A 111 -14.02 9.20 1.84
N ASN A 112 -14.76 10.22 2.27
CA ASN A 112 -15.93 10.08 3.15
C ASN A 112 -17.24 10.30 2.38
N GLU A 113 -17.20 10.33 1.04
CA GLU A 113 -18.42 10.45 0.23
C GLU A 113 -19.21 9.13 0.26
N GLU A 114 -20.53 9.24 0.38
CA GLU A 114 -21.43 8.11 0.26
C GLU A 114 -21.40 7.52 -1.16
N LEU A 115 -21.71 6.23 -1.24
CA LEU A 115 -21.79 5.55 -2.53
C LEU A 115 -22.99 6.07 -3.34
N PRO A 116 -22.81 6.34 -4.64
CA PRO A 116 -23.93 6.71 -5.49
C PRO A 116 -24.87 5.52 -5.68
N ASP A 117 -26.17 5.79 -5.76
CA ASP A 117 -27.16 4.78 -6.14
C ASP A 117 -27.01 4.43 -7.63
N TRP A 118 -26.30 3.34 -7.92
CA TRP A 118 -26.02 2.91 -9.29
C TRP A 118 -27.26 2.62 -10.12
N ASN A 119 -28.40 2.27 -9.49
CA ASN A 119 -29.60 1.85 -10.21
C ASN A 119 -30.37 3.04 -10.80
N SER A 120 -30.33 4.20 -10.14
CA SER A 120 -31.02 5.42 -10.58
C SER A 120 -30.22 6.24 -11.60
N LEU A 121 -28.93 5.96 -11.78
CA LEU A 121 -28.05 6.72 -12.69
C LEU A 121 -28.22 6.34 -14.17
N SER A 122 -28.24 7.36 -15.03
CA SER A 122 -28.13 7.22 -16.48
C SER A 122 -26.75 6.72 -16.93
N SER A 123 -26.63 6.25 -18.18
CA SER A 123 -25.35 5.77 -18.73
C SER A 123 -24.25 6.85 -18.72
N ASP A 124 -24.61 8.11 -18.97
CA ASP A 124 -23.65 9.21 -19.05
C ASP A 124 -23.16 9.64 -17.65
N GLU A 125 -24.07 9.68 -16.67
CA GLU A 125 -23.71 9.98 -15.27
C GLU A 125 -22.80 8.89 -14.68
N ARG A 126 -23.09 7.62 -14.96
CA ARG A 126 -22.21 6.50 -14.57
C ARG A 126 -20.81 6.67 -15.14
N GLN A 127 -20.72 7.06 -16.41
CA GLN A 127 -19.45 7.25 -17.10
C GLN A 127 -18.65 8.42 -16.48
N ALA A 128 -19.33 9.50 -16.09
CA ALA A 128 -18.72 10.64 -15.42
C ALA A 128 -18.18 10.26 -14.02
N ILE A 129 -18.96 9.53 -13.21
CA ILE A 129 -18.55 9.06 -11.88
C ILE A 129 -17.34 8.13 -11.96
N ILE A 130 -17.38 7.15 -12.88
CA ILE A 130 -16.26 6.24 -13.11
C ILE A 130 -14.99 7.02 -13.49
N GLN A 131 -15.12 8.03 -14.36
CA GLN A 131 -14.00 8.90 -14.72
C GLN A 131 -13.47 9.71 -13.52
N ALA A 132 -14.35 10.18 -12.64
CA ALA A 132 -13.96 10.86 -11.41
C ALA A 132 -13.17 9.94 -10.47
N TYR A 133 -13.60 8.69 -10.29
CA TYR A 133 -12.87 7.72 -9.46
C TYR A 133 -11.45 7.44 -9.97
N TYR A 134 -11.25 7.39 -11.29
CA TYR A 134 -9.89 7.29 -11.85
C TYR A 134 -9.02 8.51 -11.50
N ASN A 135 -9.59 9.71 -11.57
CA ASN A 135 -8.87 10.92 -11.18
C ASN A 135 -8.53 10.90 -9.68
N ARG A 136 -9.45 10.45 -8.83
CA ARG A 136 -9.24 10.26 -7.38
C ARG A 136 -8.10 9.27 -7.10
N MET A 137 -8.03 8.16 -7.85
CA MET A 137 -6.92 7.20 -7.73
C MET A 137 -5.55 7.84 -8.04
N ARG A 138 -5.47 8.73 -9.04
CA ARG A 138 -4.22 9.48 -9.31
C ARG A 138 -3.88 10.45 -8.19
N VAL A 139 -4.88 11.10 -7.59
CA VAL A 139 -4.68 11.97 -6.42
C VAL A 139 -4.19 11.16 -5.23
N PHE A 140 -4.79 9.99 -4.97
CA PHE A 140 -4.38 9.05 -3.93
C PHE A 140 -2.92 8.62 -4.09
N GLN A 141 -2.52 8.21 -5.31
CA GLN A 141 -1.13 7.83 -5.60
C GLN A 141 -0.14 8.96 -5.32
N LYS A 142 -0.46 10.19 -5.74
CA LYS A 142 0.38 11.37 -5.46
C LYS A 142 0.47 11.68 -3.98
N TRP A 143 -0.65 11.62 -3.28
CA TRP A 143 -0.73 11.82 -1.84
C TRP A 143 0.14 10.81 -1.09
N TRP A 144 0.07 9.52 -1.46
CA TRP A 144 0.85 8.49 -0.80
C TRP A 144 2.34 8.59 -1.13
N ALA A 145 2.70 8.87 -2.39
CA ALA A 145 4.08 9.14 -2.77
C ALA A 145 4.67 10.32 -1.97
N LYS A 146 3.91 11.41 -1.80
CA LYS A 146 4.31 12.53 -0.96
C LYS A 146 4.51 12.11 0.50
N ARG A 147 3.70 11.18 1.02
CA ARG A 147 3.82 10.68 2.39
C ARG A 147 5.08 9.84 2.57
N ILE A 148 5.36 8.91 1.65
CA ILE A 148 6.58 8.10 1.67
C ILE A 148 7.83 8.99 1.60
N MET A 149 7.81 10.03 0.76
CA MET A 149 8.94 10.98 0.65
C MET A 149 9.14 11.85 1.89
N ASN A 150 8.08 12.13 2.64
CA ASN A 150 8.10 13.02 3.81
C ASN A 150 7.88 12.27 5.14
N GLY A 151 8.02 10.95 5.16
CA GLY A 151 7.73 10.10 6.34
C GLY A 151 8.71 10.29 7.49
N GLY A 152 9.85 10.94 7.24
CA GLY A 152 10.88 11.23 8.23
C GLY A 152 11.55 9.96 8.77
N LEU A 153 12.11 10.06 9.97
CA LEU A 153 12.83 8.98 10.66
C LEU A 153 11.87 8.03 11.39
N ASN A 154 10.98 7.39 10.63
CA ASN A 154 10.01 6.44 11.17
C ASN A 154 9.81 5.24 10.24
N ILE A 155 9.52 4.08 10.83
CA ILE A 155 9.38 2.81 10.08
C ILE A 155 8.04 2.64 9.36
N THR A 156 7.02 3.43 9.71
CA THR A 156 5.61 3.20 9.32
C THR A 156 5.42 3.06 7.82
N GLU A 157 5.97 3.97 7.00
CA GLU A 157 5.77 3.93 5.54
C GLU A 157 6.48 2.74 4.89
N VAL A 158 7.67 2.39 5.36
CA VAL A 158 8.42 1.22 4.86
C VAL A 158 7.70 -0.08 5.22
N MET A 159 7.19 -0.19 6.45
CA MET A 159 6.36 -1.34 6.84
C MET A 159 5.05 -1.41 6.05
N THR A 160 4.42 -0.27 5.79
CA THR A 160 3.19 -0.22 4.98
C THR A 160 3.46 -0.74 3.57
N LEU A 161 4.56 -0.33 2.93
CA LEU A 161 4.97 -0.86 1.62
C LEU A 161 5.30 -2.36 1.67
N PHE A 162 6.02 -2.80 2.71
CA PHE A 162 6.33 -4.22 2.91
C PHE A 162 5.06 -5.08 2.92
N TRP A 163 4.05 -4.67 3.71
CA TRP A 163 2.77 -5.39 3.78
C TRP A 163 1.97 -5.30 2.48
N HIS A 164 2.02 -4.15 1.79
CA HIS A 164 1.37 -3.99 0.49
C HIS A 164 1.99 -4.90 -0.59
N SER A 165 3.29 -5.20 -0.51
CA SER A 165 3.92 -6.18 -1.41
C SER A 165 3.58 -7.63 -1.05
N TYR A 166 3.32 -7.92 0.23
CA TYR A 166 2.98 -9.26 0.69
C TYR A 166 1.54 -9.64 0.33
N PHE A 167 0.58 -8.73 0.54
CA PHE A 167 -0.81 -8.92 0.15
C PHE A 167 -1.04 -8.39 -1.25
N ALA A 168 -1.26 -9.29 -2.21
CA ALA A 168 -1.54 -8.94 -3.60
C ALA A 168 -2.86 -8.17 -3.75
N SER A 169 -2.79 -6.86 -3.51
CA SER A 169 -3.91 -5.93 -3.62
C SER A 169 -3.87 -5.30 -5.01
N ALA A 170 -4.96 -5.41 -5.76
CA ALA A 170 -5.04 -4.87 -7.11
C ALA A 170 -6.22 -3.90 -7.23
N TYR A 171 -5.92 -2.66 -7.66
CA TYR A 171 -6.97 -1.66 -7.93
C TYR A 171 -8.00 -2.18 -8.94
N SER A 172 -7.58 -2.96 -9.94
CA SER A 172 -8.49 -3.58 -10.91
C SER A 172 -9.52 -4.55 -10.30
N LYS A 173 -9.32 -4.95 -9.04
CA LYS A 173 -10.24 -5.81 -8.28
C LYS A 173 -11.11 -5.02 -7.31
N VAL A 174 -10.73 -3.79 -6.97
CA VAL A 174 -11.46 -2.92 -6.05
C VAL A 174 -12.23 -1.89 -6.85
N PHE A 175 -13.55 -2.08 -6.94
CA PHE A 175 -14.43 -1.21 -7.72
C PHE A 175 -14.76 0.11 -7.01
N LEU A 176 -14.88 0.04 -5.68
CA LEU A 176 -15.26 1.11 -4.78
C LEU A 176 -14.44 0.99 -3.49
N SER A 177 -14.06 2.13 -2.93
CA SER A 177 -13.57 2.21 -1.55
C SER A 177 -14.75 2.59 -0.68
N SER A 178 -15.51 1.62 -0.15
CA SER A 178 -16.43 1.94 0.96
C SER A 178 -15.65 1.89 2.26
N GLY A 179 -15.63 3.00 2.98
CA GLY A 179 -15.40 2.95 4.41
C GLY A 179 -16.71 2.48 5.03
N ASP A 180 -16.78 1.23 5.45
CA ASP A 180 -17.87 0.81 6.34
C ASP A 180 -17.65 1.59 7.65
N VAL A 181 -18.43 2.65 7.87
CA VAL A 181 -18.48 3.33 9.16
C VAL A 181 -19.03 2.30 10.14
N PRO A 182 -18.31 1.96 11.23
CA PRO A 182 -18.87 1.10 12.26
C PRO A 182 -20.08 1.81 12.84
N THR A 183 -21.27 1.27 12.60
CA THR A 183 -22.46 1.66 13.34
C THR A 183 -22.28 1.21 14.78
N GLU A 184 -22.22 2.16 15.73
CA GLU A 184 -22.36 1.90 17.16
C GLU A 184 -23.67 1.15 17.49
#